data_AF-A0A495E806-F1
#
_entry.id   AF-A0A495E806-F1
#
_cell.length_a   1.000
_cell.length_b   1.000
_cell.length_c   1.000
_cell.angle_alpha   90.00
_cell.angle_beta   90.00
_cell.angle_gamma   90.00
#
_symmetry.space_group_name_H-M   'P 1'
#
loop_
_entity.id
_entity.type
_entity.pdbx_description
1 polymer ?
#
loop_
_entity_poly.entity_id
_entity_poly.type
_entity_poly.pdbx_seq_one_letter_code
_entity_poly.pdbx_strand_id
1 'polypeptide(L)'
;MNFSTKNHEHKKNNNNVMSKTKLFNYVTKPYAVVFVILIATLLSLVDRNLGYFFGLGITLFIIWQKKWDWSFSGIGQKLNLNTIIKSVWISVLFFFATGLIDTIIQYYLGAHNLSSLDDIRGDFGSYLGMMAMMWVFAAFGEELLFHGYYMRQFAKLFGDTNKAWLLSGVLIAIYFGISHGYQGLSGIIGVGIGSLFFAALYYKNKTNLLLLVLIHGIYDSIWITLIYLNKDSIVNEWFQQLLFL
;
A
#
# COMPACT_ATOMS: atom_id res chain seq x y z
N MET A 1 18.06 72.74 4.51
CA MET A 1 19.11 71.78 4.91
C MET A 1 18.41 70.64 5.63
N ASN A 2 18.20 69.50 4.94
CA ASN A 2 19.02 68.26 5.04
C ASN A 2 18.72 67.51 6.35
N PHE A 3 18.24 66.27 6.46
CA PHE A 3 18.15 65.04 5.64
C PHE A 3 16.95 64.20 6.21
N SER A 4 16.13 63.42 5.47
CA SER A 4 16.32 62.03 4.99
C SER A 4 17.01 61.11 6.03
N THR A 5 16.67 59.87 6.37
CA THR A 5 16.00 58.77 5.66
C THR A 5 15.71 57.65 6.68
N LYS A 6 14.62 56.92 6.40
CA LYS A 6 14.40 55.47 6.59
C LYS A 6 15.55 54.63 7.17
N ASN A 7 15.25 53.87 8.23
CA ASN A 7 15.84 52.54 8.45
C ASN A 7 14.76 51.47 8.32
N HIS A 8 14.57 50.99 7.09
CA HIS A 8 14.01 49.67 6.82
C HIS A 8 15.14 48.66 7.01
N GLU A 9 15.12 47.90 8.10
CA GLU A 9 15.91 46.67 8.16
C GLU A 9 15.26 45.61 7.26
N HIS A 10 15.98 45.33 6.18
CA HIS A 10 15.75 44.23 5.27
C HIS A 10 15.78 42.89 6.03
N LYS A 11 14.59 42.34 6.35
CA LYS A 11 14.43 40.89 6.50
C LYS A 11 14.71 40.26 5.13
N LYS A 12 15.93 39.72 4.96
CA LYS A 12 16.27 38.82 3.85
C LYS A 12 15.30 37.64 3.88
N ASN A 13 14.32 37.66 2.97
CA ASN A 13 13.56 36.47 2.58
C ASN A 13 14.54 35.50 1.91
N ASN A 14 15.15 34.61 2.70
CA ASN A 14 15.80 33.41 2.19
C ASN A 14 14.73 32.41 1.73
N ASN A 15 13.98 32.77 0.69
CA ASN A 15 13.21 31.80 -0.09
C ASN A 15 14.21 31.03 -0.94
N ASN A 16 14.86 30.03 -0.34
CA ASN A 16 15.66 29.06 -1.07
C ASN A 16 14.71 28.20 -1.91
N VAL A 17 14.36 28.68 -3.10
CA VAL A 17 13.59 27.92 -4.08
C VAL A 17 14.54 26.87 -4.63
N MET A 18 14.57 25.69 -3.99
CA MET A 18 15.27 24.53 -4.50
C MET A 18 14.74 24.26 -5.92
N SER A 19 15.59 24.44 -6.95
CA SER A 19 15.17 24.26 -8.33
C SER A 19 14.78 22.79 -8.54
N LYS A 20 13.57 22.54 -9.02
CA LYS A 20 13.09 21.19 -9.34
C LYS A 20 14.04 20.53 -10.35
N THR A 21 14.50 19.32 -10.05
CA THR A 21 15.42 18.59 -10.93
C THR A 21 14.76 18.20 -12.25
N LYS A 22 15.55 17.99 -13.32
CA LYS A 22 15.03 17.43 -14.59
C LYS A 22 14.33 16.09 -14.36
N LEU A 23 14.90 15.25 -13.47
CA LEU A 23 14.33 13.97 -13.07
C LEU A 23 12.93 14.15 -12.46
N PHE A 24 12.76 15.08 -11.51
CA PHE A 24 11.45 15.37 -10.90
C PHE A 24 10.38 15.71 -11.93
N ASN A 25 10.70 16.54 -12.91
CA ASN A 25 9.75 16.94 -13.95
C ASN A 25 9.31 15.75 -14.83
N TYR A 26 10.17 14.74 -14.99
CA TYR A 26 9.86 13.51 -15.70
C TYR A 26 9.03 12.56 -14.85
N VAL A 27 9.50 12.20 -13.64
CA VAL A 27 8.86 11.17 -12.80
C VAL A 27 7.48 11.55 -12.24
N THR A 28 7.12 12.84 -12.31
CA THR A 28 5.80 13.33 -11.91
C THR A 28 4.76 13.25 -13.02
N LYS A 29 5.16 13.01 -14.28
CA LYS A 29 4.21 12.85 -15.39
C LYS A 29 3.47 11.53 -15.27
N PRO A 30 2.18 11.45 -15.66
CA PRO A 30 1.41 10.21 -15.54
C PRO A 30 2.06 9.02 -16.24
N TYR A 31 2.66 9.21 -17.42
CA TYR A 31 3.30 8.12 -18.17
C TYR A 31 4.56 7.56 -17.50
N ALA A 32 5.18 8.29 -16.57
CA ALA A 32 6.39 7.83 -15.88
C ALA A 32 6.13 6.55 -15.06
N VAL A 33 4.89 6.37 -14.58
CA VAL A 33 4.49 5.18 -13.82
C VAL A 33 4.73 3.89 -14.59
N VAL A 34 4.56 3.90 -15.92
CA VAL A 34 4.79 2.73 -16.78
C VAL A 34 6.26 2.33 -16.71
N PHE A 35 7.17 3.29 -16.88
CA PHE A 35 8.60 3.03 -16.81
C PHE A 35 9.05 2.61 -15.40
N VAL A 36 8.48 3.21 -14.35
CA VAL A 36 8.78 2.83 -12.96
C VAL A 36 8.37 1.39 -12.69
N ILE A 37 7.15 0.99 -13.08
CA ILE A 37 6.68 -0.39 -12.90
C ILE A 37 7.48 -1.36 -13.74
N LEU A 38 7.84 -1.02 -14.99
CA LEU A 38 8.68 -1.87 -15.83
C LEU A 38 10.05 -2.13 -15.19
N ILE A 39 10.74 -1.08 -14.72
CA ILE A 39 12.03 -1.23 -14.02
C ILE A 39 11.86 -1.99 -12.71
N ALA A 40 10.84 -1.68 -11.91
CA ALA A 40 10.53 -2.41 -10.68
C ALA A 40 10.32 -3.90 -10.96
N THR A 41 9.60 -4.23 -12.03
CA THR A 41 9.36 -5.62 -12.44
C THR A 41 10.65 -6.33 -12.82
N LEU A 42 11.52 -5.68 -13.62
CA LEU A 42 12.83 -6.25 -13.98
C LEU A 42 13.72 -6.48 -12.75
N LEU A 43 13.72 -5.55 -11.79
CA LEU A 43 14.44 -5.70 -10.53
C LEU A 43 13.86 -6.83 -9.68
N SER A 44 12.54 -6.99 -9.65
CA SER A 44 11.86 -8.08 -8.94
C SER A 44 12.18 -9.47 -9.48
N LEU A 45 12.63 -9.59 -10.75
CA LEU A 45 13.12 -10.86 -11.30
C LEU A 45 14.44 -11.31 -10.67
N VAL A 46 15.23 -10.37 -10.15
CA VAL A 46 16.48 -10.65 -9.43
C VAL A 46 16.18 -10.86 -7.94
N ASP A 47 15.49 -9.90 -7.33
CA ASP A 47 15.02 -9.96 -5.96
C ASP A 47 13.77 -9.07 -5.82
N ARG A 48 12.65 -9.66 -5.39
CA ARG A 48 11.37 -8.97 -5.20
C ARG A 48 11.49 -7.69 -4.36
N ASN A 49 12.40 -7.66 -3.40
CA ASN A 49 12.62 -6.51 -2.53
C ASN A 49 13.20 -5.33 -3.32
N LEU A 50 14.07 -5.59 -4.30
CA LEU A 50 14.67 -4.54 -5.13
C LEU A 50 13.60 -3.78 -5.92
N GLY A 51 12.65 -4.49 -6.52
CA GLY A 51 11.55 -3.87 -7.26
C GLY A 51 10.63 -3.05 -6.34
N TYR A 52 10.26 -3.62 -5.19
CA TYR A 52 9.46 -2.92 -4.18
C TYR A 52 10.15 -1.64 -3.68
N PHE A 53 11.41 -1.73 -3.22
CA PHE A 53 12.15 -0.59 -2.68
C PHE A 53 12.49 0.45 -3.75
N PHE A 54 12.71 0.04 -4.99
CA PHE A 54 12.86 0.97 -6.10
C PHE A 54 11.59 1.80 -6.31
N GLY A 55 10.43 1.15 -6.44
CA GLY A 55 9.15 1.85 -6.61
C GLY A 55 8.82 2.77 -5.44
N LEU A 56 9.01 2.28 -4.21
CA LEU A 56 8.81 3.06 -2.99
C LEU A 56 9.78 4.26 -2.92
N GLY A 57 11.05 4.05 -3.27
CA GLY A 57 12.07 5.09 -3.34
C GLY A 57 11.72 6.21 -4.33
N ILE A 58 11.23 5.87 -5.53
CA ILE A 58 10.72 6.85 -6.50
C ILE A 58 9.54 7.63 -5.92
N THR A 59 8.60 6.94 -5.26
CA THR A 59 7.43 7.58 -4.64
C THR A 59 7.84 8.59 -3.57
N LEU A 60 8.74 8.19 -2.65
CA LEU A 60 9.26 9.05 -1.59
C LEU A 60 10.10 10.20 -2.15
N PHE A 61 10.90 9.97 -3.20
CA PHE A 61 11.66 11.02 -3.89
C PHE A 61 10.73 12.11 -4.46
N ILE A 62 9.60 11.72 -5.07
CA ILE A 62 8.60 12.67 -5.59
C ILE A 62 7.98 13.48 -4.45
N ILE A 63 7.60 12.83 -3.35
CA ILE A 63 7.03 13.48 -2.17
C ILE A 63 8.03 14.47 -1.56
N TRP A 64 9.30 14.08 -1.43
CA TRP A 64 10.37 14.94 -0.95
C TRP A 64 10.57 16.18 -1.84
N GLN A 65 10.64 16.01 -3.17
CA GLN A 65 10.74 17.12 -4.12
C GLN A 65 9.49 18.03 -4.13
N LYS A 66 8.34 17.50 -3.68
CA LYS A 66 7.11 18.26 -3.41
C LYS A 66 7.07 18.88 -2.00
N LYS A 67 8.19 18.91 -1.28
CA LYS A 67 8.31 19.43 0.10
C LYS A 67 7.41 18.68 1.09
N TRP A 68 7.37 17.36 0.99
CA TRP A 68 6.57 16.49 1.85
C TRP A 68 5.06 16.73 1.75
N ASP A 69 4.60 17.13 0.56
CA ASP A 69 3.17 17.16 0.24
C ASP A 69 2.65 15.73 0.00
N TRP A 70 2.27 15.07 1.09
CA TRP A 70 1.73 13.71 1.08
C TRP A 70 0.35 13.59 0.41
N SER A 71 -0.31 14.72 0.09
CA SER A 71 -1.56 14.69 -0.68
C SER A 71 -1.36 14.16 -2.09
N PHE A 72 -0.12 14.22 -2.62
CA PHE A 72 0.25 13.61 -3.89
C PHE A 72 -0.11 12.13 -3.94
N SER A 73 0.17 11.39 -2.87
CA SER A 73 -0.12 9.96 -2.74
C SER A 73 -1.47 9.68 -2.08
N GLY A 74 -2.29 10.72 -1.84
CA GLY A 74 -3.62 10.56 -1.26
C GLY A 74 -3.66 10.57 0.26
N ILE A 75 -2.60 11.00 0.96
CA ILE A 75 -2.67 11.38 2.38
C ILE A 75 -3.02 12.87 2.44
N GLY A 76 -4.25 13.21 2.07
CA GLY A 76 -4.77 14.59 2.08
C GLY A 76 -5.61 14.92 3.30
N GLN A 77 -6.08 13.91 4.03
CA GLN A 77 -6.88 14.04 5.24
C GLN A 77 -6.05 13.70 6.48
N LYS A 78 -6.29 14.44 7.57
CA LYS A 78 -5.74 14.08 8.88
C LYS A 78 -6.45 12.86 9.42
N LEU A 79 -5.69 12.02 10.12
CA LEU A 79 -6.26 10.91 10.87
C LEU A 79 -7.25 11.45 11.91
N ASN A 80 -8.43 10.85 11.96
CA ASN A 80 -9.51 11.23 12.88
C ASN A 80 -10.23 9.97 13.36
N LEU A 81 -10.99 10.11 14.45
CA LEU A 81 -11.68 8.98 15.08
C LEU A 81 -12.63 8.25 14.12
N ASN A 82 -13.31 8.97 13.23
CA ASN A 82 -14.19 8.34 12.23
C ASN A 82 -13.41 7.45 11.25
N THR A 83 -12.19 7.83 10.88
CA THR A 83 -11.32 7.00 10.02
C THR A 83 -10.89 5.74 10.75
N ILE A 84 -10.54 5.84 12.04
CA ILE A 84 -10.15 4.71 12.88
C ILE A 84 -11.32 3.75 13.09
N ILE A 85 -12.51 4.26 13.44
CA ILE A 85 -13.70 3.42 13.63
C ILE A 85 -14.06 2.72 12.32
N LYS A 86 -14.04 3.45 11.19
CA LYS A 86 -14.29 2.85 9.87
C LYS A 86 -13.27 1.79 9.52
N SER A 87 -11.98 2.02 9.77
CA SER A 87 -10.94 1.04 9.46
C SER A 87 -11.14 -0.24 10.25
N VAL A 88 -11.46 -0.16 11.55
CA VAL A 88 -11.75 -1.34 12.38
C VAL A 88 -12.92 -2.14 11.81
N TRP A 89 -14.07 -1.49 11.56
CA TRP A 89 -15.25 -2.19 11.04
C TRP A 89 -15.01 -2.81 9.66
N ILE A 90 -14.34 -2.08 8.77
CA ILE A 90 -14.01 -2.59 7.44
C ILE A 90 -13.03 -3.76 7.55
N SER A 91 -12.05 -3.72 8.46
CA SER A 91 -11.10 -4.82 8.66
C SER A 91 -11.79 -6.08 9.14
N VAL A 92 -12.73 -5.97 10.08
CA VAL A 92 -13.52 -7.10 10.56
C VAL A 92 -14.36 -7.69 9.43
N LEU A 93 -15.07 -6.86 8.67
CA LEU A 93 -15.85 -7.33 7.52
C LEU A 93 -14.95 -7.98 6.47
N PHE A 94 -13.81 -7.37 6.18
CA PHE A 94 -12.83 -7.86 5.22
C PHE A 94 -12.27 -9.21 5.66
N PHE A 95 -11.93 -9.38 6.94
CA PHE A 95 -11.48 -10.65 7.51
C PHE A 95 -12.46 -11.79 7.26
N PHE A 96 -13.74 -11.60 7.56
CA PHE A 96 -14.75 -12.62 7.30
C PHE A 96 -14.97 -12.87 5.81
N ALA A 97 -15.00 -11.81 4.99
CA ALA A 97 -15.18 -11.94 3.55
C ALA A 97 -14.02 -12.70 2.90
N THR A 98 -12.77 -12.34 3.20
CA THR A 98 -11.59 -13.04 2.67
C THR A 98 -11.48 -14.44 3.25
N GLY A 99 -11.80 -14.68 4.53
CA GLY A 99 -11.77 -16.03 5.09
C GLY A 99 -12.67 -17.02 4.34
N LEU A 100 -13.86 -16.58 3.92
CA LEU A 100 -14.75 -17.38 3.06
C LEU A 100 -14.18 -17.56 1.65
N ILE A 101 -13.69 -16.48 1.03
CA ILE A 101 -13.15 -16.51 -0.34
C ILE A 101 -11.89 -17.39 -0.40
N ASP A 102 -10.95 -17.20 0.51
CA ASP A 102 -9.70 -17.94 0.59
C ASP A 102 -9.94 -19.42 0.90
N THR A 103 -10.96 -19.74 1.68
CA THR A 103 -11.41 -21.13 1.90
C THR A 103 -11.79 -21.81 0.59
N ILE A 104 -12.59 -21.14 -0.25
CA ILE A 104 -12.98 -21.64 -1.56
C ILE A 104 -11.76 -21.75 -2.48
N ILE A 105 -10.91 -20.73 -2.52
CA ILE A 105 -9.70 -20.71 -3.36
C ILE A 105 -8.78 -21.87 -2.98
N GLN A 106 -8.49 -22.06 -1.69
CA GLN A 106 -7.59 -23.09 -1.20
C GLN A 106 -8.17 -24.50 -1.39
N TYR A 107 -9.49 -24.67 -1.33
CA TYR A 107 -10.15 -25.93 -1.65
C TYR A 107 -9.86 -26.39 -3.08
N TYR A 108 -9.88 -25.48 -4.06
CA TYR A 108 -9.64 -25.81 -5.47
C TYR A 108 -8.18 -25.76 -5.89
N LEU A 109 -7.37 -24.90 -5.27
CA LEU A 109 -6.02 -24.55 -5.75
C LEU A 109 -4.89 -24.90 -4.79
N GLY A 110 -5.23 -25.46 -3.61
CA GLY A 110 -4.28 -25.81 -2.56
C GLY A 110 -3.98 -24.67 -1.59
N ALA A 111 -3.39 -25.03 -0.45
CA ALA A 111 -3.11 -24.09 0.64
C ALA A 111 -2.10 -23.00 0.24
N HIS A 112 -2.17 -21.85 0.90
CA HIS A 112 -1.15 -20.81 0.77
C HIS A 112 0.20 -21.29 1.31
N ASN A 113 1.29 -20.90 0.66
CA ASN A 113 2.62 -21.09 1.23
C ASN A 113 2.95 -19.95 2.21
N LEU A 114 2.89 -20.25 3.51
CA LEU A 114 3.19 -19.31 4.60
C LEU A 114 4.56 -19.57 5.27
N SER A 115 5.41 -20.41 4.69
CA SER A 115 6.69 -20.83 5.30
C SER A 115 7.62 -19.65 5.64
N SER A 116 7.52 -18.53 4.92
CA SER A 116 8.28 -17.32 5.25
C SER A 116 7.91 -16.67 6.59
N LEU A 117 6.84 -17.14 7.24
CA LEU A 117 6.36 -16.67 8.53
C LEU A 117 6.58 -17.70 9.65
N ASP A 118 7.16 -18.86 9.37
CA ASP A 118 7.30 -19.93 10.39
C ASP A 118 8.17 -19.50 11.57
N ASP A 119 9.16 -18.65 11.34
CA ASP A 119 10.09 -18.14 12.37
C ASP A 119 9.42 -17.31 13.48
N ILE A 120 8.17 -16.87 13.29
CA ILE A 120 7.44 -16.10 14.31
C ILE A 120 6.61 -16.98 15.24
N ARG A 121 6.42 -18.27 14.93
CA ARG A 121 5.55 -19.16 15.71
C ARG A 121 6.09 -19.35 17.12
N GLY A 122 5.36 -18.84 18.12
CA GLY A 122 5.74 -18.92 19.53
C GLY A 122 6.93 -18.05 19.95
N ASP A 123 7.52 -17.27 19.04
CA ASP A 123 8.67 -16.40 19.34
C ASP A 123 8.25 -14.92 19.40
N PHE A 124 8.27 -14.35 20.60
CA PHE A 124 7.81 -12.99 20.82
C PHE A 124 8.73 -11.93 20.19
N GLY A 125 10.04 -12.20 20.10
CA GLY A 125 11.01 -11.27 19.52
C GLY A 125 10.81 -11.12 18.01
N SER A 126 10.75 -12.25 17.31
CA SER A 126 10.43 -12.36 15.88
C SER A 126 9.05 -11.80 15.58
N TYR A 127 8.03 -12.06 16.43
CA TYR A 127 6.70 -11.46 16.29
C TYR A 127 6.73 -9.93 16.37
N LEU A 128 7.44 -9.34 17.34
CA LEU A 128 7.56 -7.88 17.44
C LEU A 128 8.31 -7.29 16.24
N GLY A 129 9.38 -7.93 15.79
CA GLY A 129 10.11 -7.54 14.58
C GLY A 129 9.21 -7.58 13.34
N MET A 130 8.44 -8.65 13.18
CA MET A 130 7.48 -8.83 12.09
C MET A 130 6.37 -7.76 12.14
N MET A 131 5.81 -7.46 13.32
CA MET A 131 4.82 -6.39 13.47
C MET A 131 5.35 -5.03 13.03
N ALA A 132 6.58 -4.68 13.45
CA ALA A 132 7.20 -3.42 13.05
C ALA A 132 7.41 -3.37 11.53
N MET A 133 7.94 -4.45 10.94
CA MET A 133 8.15 -4.57 9.50
C MET A 133 6.83 -4.49 8.72
N MET A 134 5.80 -5.20 9.16
CA MET A 134 4.48 -5.21 8.53
C MET A 134 3.86 -3.81 8.52
N TRP A 135 3.82 -3.11 9.67
CA TRP A 135 3.19 -1.78 9.72
C TRP A 135 3.93 -0.75 8.85
N VAL A 136 5.26 -0.80 8.80
CA VAL A 136 6.09 0.16 8.07
C VAL A 136 6.13 -0.15 6.57
N PHE A 137 6.38 -1.40 6.19
CA PHE A 137 6.65 -1.77 4.81
C PHE A 137 5.42 -2.36 4.11
N ALA A 138 4.67 -3.26 4.75
CA ALA A 138 3.45 -3.79 4.15
C ALA A 138 2.33 -2.75 4.22
N ALA A 139 1.74 -2.53 5.40
CA ALA A 139 0.57 -1.70 5.56
C ALA A 139 0.77 -0.24 5.10
N PHE A 140 1.88 0.41 5.46
CA PHE A 140 2.14 1.78 4.99
C PHE A 140 2.82 1.81 3.61
N GLY A 141 3.92 1.08 3.45
CA GLY A 141 4.74 1.15 2.24
C GLY A 141 4.06 0.63 0.99
N GLU A 142 3.38 -0.52 1.05
CA GLU A 142 2.63 -1.07 -0.09
C GLU A 142 1.44 -0.17 -0.44
N GLU A 143 0.67 0.29 0.54
CA GLU A 143 -0.46 1.19 0.27
C GLU A 143 0.01 2.53 -0.34
N LEU A 144 1.13 3.07 0.14
CA LEU A 144 1.75 4.26 -0.43
C LEU A 144 2.18 4.05 -1.89
N LEU A 145 2.75 2.88 -2.20
CA LEU A 145 3.25 2.54 -3.52
C LEU A 145 2.14 2.16 -4.50
N PHE A 146 1.40 1.10 -4.21
CA PHE A 146 0.45 0.48 -5.13
C PHE A 146 -0.81 1.33 -5.31
N HIS A 147 -1.45 1.76 -4.23
CA HIS A 147 -2.65 2.59 -4.30
C HIS A 147 -2.32 4.07 -4.36
N GLY A 148 -1.38 4.52 -3.52
CA GLY A 148 -0.99 5.91 -3.39
C GLY A 148 -0.17 6.44 -4.57
N TYR A 149 0.57 5.62 -5.30
CA TYR A 149 1.33 6.09 -6.47
C TYR A 149 0.89 5.41 -7.75
N TYR A 150 1.06 4.09 -7.88
CA TYR A 150 0.81 3.39 -9.15
C TYR A 150 -0.63 3.53 -9.64
N MET A 151 -1.61 3.20 -8.79
CA MET A 151 -3.03 3.30 -9.17
C MET A 151 -3.43 4.73 -9.54
N ARG A 152 -3.05 5.74 -8.74
CA ARG A 152 -3.35 7.16 -9.03
C ARG A 152 -2.76 7.61 -10.35
N GLN A 153 -1.49 7.24 -10.61
CA GLN A 153 -0.80 7.70 -11.80
C GLN A 153 -1.32 6.99 -13.06
N PHE A 154 -1.69 5.71 -12.98
CA PHE A 154 -2.42 5.05 -14.05
C PHE A 154 -3.79 5.71 -14.29
N ALA A 155 -4.54 6.03 -13.24
CA ALA A 155 -5.85 6.65 -13.41
C ALA A 155 -5.72 8.00 -14.13
N LYS A 156 -4.73 8.82 -13.76
CA LYS A 156 -4.40 10.07 -14.46
C LYS A 156 -3.93 9.84 -15.90
N LEU A 157 -3.11 8.81 -16.14
CA LEU A 157 -2.62 8.47 -17.47
C LEU A 157 -3.77 8.11 -18.41
N PHE A 158 -4.78 7.40 -17.90
CA PHE A 158 -5.99 7.01 -18.64
C PHE A 158 -7.10 8.08 -18.65
N GLY A 159 -6.81 9.31 -18.19
CA GLY A 159 -7.73 10.45 -18.31
C GLY A 159 -8.62 10.73 -17.10
N ASP A 160 -8.32 10.13 -15.93
CA ASP A 160 -8.93 10.42 -14.62
C ASP A 160 -10.47 10.26 -14.54
N THR A 161 -11.04 9.43 -15.42
CA THR A 161 -12.47 9.08 -15.42
C THR A 161 -12.78 7.90 -14.50
N ASN A 162 -14.05 7.63 -14.19
CA ASN A 162 -14.45 6.44 -13.42
C ASN A 162 -13.94 5.14 -14.08
N LYS A 163 -13.96 5.07 -15.41
CA LYS A 163 -13.41 3.92 -16.17
C LYS A 163 -11.89 3.83 -16.02
N ALA A 164 -11.18 4.96 -16.05
CA ALA A 164 -9.74 5.02 -15.83
C ALA A 164 -9.35 4.48 -14.45
N TRP A 165 -10.08 4.88 -13.40
CA TRP A 165 -9.87 4.39 -12.05
C TRP A 165 -10.17 2.89 -11.89
N LEU A 166 -11.24 2.40 -12.50
CA LEU A 166 -11.56 0.97 -12.53
C LEU A 166 -10.44 0.17 -13.21
N LEU A 167 -10.03 0.57 -14.42
CA LEU A 167 -8.97 -0.08 -15.15
C LEU A 167 -7.64 -0.07 -14.37
N SER A 168 -7.32 1.06 -13.74
CA SER A 168 -6.12 1.17 -12.90
C SER A 168 -6.17 0.22 -11.71
N GLY A 169 -7.32 0.13 -11.02
CA GLY A 169 -7.51 -0.81 -9.92
C GLY A 169 -7.32 -2.26 -10.33
N VAL A 170 -7.89 -2.67 -11.47
CA VAL A 170 -7.72 -4.03 -12.01
C VAL A 170 -6.26 -4.33 -12.35
N LEU A 171 -5.56 -3.40 -13.03
CA LEU A 171 -4.15 -3.58 -13.36
C LEU A 171 -3.27 -3.70 -12.11
N ILE A 172 -3.53 -2.89 -11.08
CA ILE A 172 -2.80 -2.96 -9.81
C ILE A 172 -3.11 -4.24 -9.06
N ALA A 173 -4.36 -4.69 -9.03
CA ALA A 173 -4.75 -5.96 -8.41
C ALA A 173 -4.03 -7.16 -9.05
N ILE A 174 -3.96 -7.19 -10.39
CA ILE A 174 -3.23 -8.24 -11.12
C ILE A 174 -1.74 -8.17 -10.80
N TYR A 175 -1.13 -6.98 -10.89
CA TYR A 175 0.29 -6.79 -10.62
C TYR A 175 0.68 -7.18 -9.18
N PHE A 176 -0.13 -6.78 -8.20
CA PHE A 176 0.08 -7.06 -6.78
C PHE A 176 -0.16 -8.54 -6.44
N GLY A 177 -1.15 -9.18 -7.05
CA GLY A 177 -1.34 -10.64 -6.93
C GLY A 177 -0.12 -11.39 -7.48
N ILE A 178 0.36 -11.04 -8.68
CA ILE A 178 1.54 -11.69 -9.28
C ILE A 178 2.80 -11.51 -8.42
N SER A 179 2.99 -10.34 -7.78
CA SER A 179 4.14 -10.13 -6.90
C SER A 179 4.13 -11.03 -5.65
N HIS A 180 2.98 -11.65 -5.35
CA HIS A 180 2.79 -12.60 -4.26
C HIS A 180 2.93 -14.07 -4.70
N GLY A 181 3.51 -14.35 -5.87
CA GLY A 181 3.69 -15.70 -6.40
C GLY A 181 4.43 -16.69 -5.48
N TYR A 182 5.22 -16.18 -4.53
CA TYR A 182 5.87 -17.02 -3.50
C TYR A 182 4.88 -17.72 -2.56
N GLN A 183 3.65 -17.23 -2.46
CA GLN A 183 2.56 -17.84 -1.70
C GLN A 183 1.82 -18.95 -2.48
N GLY A 184 2.23 -19.24 -3.71
CA GLY A 184 1.53 -20.18 -4.60
C GLY A 184 0.34 -19.55 -5.33
N LEU A 185 -0.33 -20.34 -6.17
CA LEU A 185 -1.42 -19.85 -7.03
C LEU A 185 -2.62 -19.34 -6.22
N SER A 186 -2.96 -19.99 -5.11
CA SER A 186 -4.00 -19.52 -4.19
C SER A 186 -3.66 -18.15 -3.63
N GLY A 187 -2.40 -17.91 -3.25
CA GLY A 187 -1.93 -16.61 -2.78
C GLY A 187 -2.02 -15.52 -3.84
N ILE A 188 -1.62 -15.80 -5.08
CA ILE A 188 -1.74 -14.84 -6.19
C ILE A 188 -3.20 -14.36 -6.35
N ILE A 189 -4.15 -15.30 -6.33
CA ILE A 189 -5.56 -15.00 -6.54
C ILE A 189 -6.18 -14.32 -5.32
N GLY A 190 -5.95 -14.85 -4.12
CA GLY A 190 -6.48 -14.28 -2.87
C GLY A 190 -5.98 -12.86 -2.64
N VAL A 191 -4.67 -12.64 -2.75
CA VAL A 191 -4.06 -11.30 -2.62
C VAL A 191 -4.53 -10.36 -3.74
N GLY A 192 -4.68 -10.87 -4.97
CA GLY A 192 -5.24 -10.08 -6.07
C GLY A 192 -6.67 -9.61 -5.83
N ILE A 193 -7.54 -10.49 -5.30
CA ILE A 193 -8.92 -10.14 -4.91
C ILE A 193 -8.93 -9.11 -3.78
N GLY A 194 -8.07 -9.30 -2.76
CA GLY A 194 -7.88 -8.34 -1.68
C GLY A 194 -7.46 -6.97 -2.20
N SER A 195 -6.46 -6.91 -3.10
CA SER A 195 -6.03 -5.67 -3.72
C SER A 195 -7.12 -4.99 -4.54
N LEU A 196 -7.98 -5.76 -5.24
CA LEU A 196 -9.12 -5.19 -5.95
C LEU A 196 -10.14 -4.54 -5.00
N PHE A 197 -10.36 -5.13 -3.83
CA PHE A 197 -11.17 -4.53 -2.77
C PHE A 197 -10.56 -3.20 -2.28
N PHE A 198 -9.25 -3.17 -2.00
CA PHE A 198 -8.53 -1.96 -1.60
C PHE A 198 -8.59 -0.89 -2.69
N ALA A 199 -8.42 -1.26 -3.96
CA ALA A 199 -8.56 -0.36 -5.09
C ALA A 199 -9.96 0.28 -5.17
N ALA A 200 -11.02 -0.50 -4.96
CA ALA A 200 -12.40 -0.01 -4.91
C ALA A 200 -12.63 0.93 -3.72
N LEU A 201 -12.07 0.61 -2.56
CA LEU A 201 -12.15 1.46 -1.37
C LEU A 201 -11.38 2.77 -1.56
N TYR A 202 -10.19 2.72 -2.13
CA TYR A 202 -9.37 3.89 -2.43
C TYR A 202 -10.04 4.82 -3.43
N TYR A 203 -10.65 4.26 -4.49
CA TYR A 203 -11.38 5.04 -5.46
C TYR A 203 -12.50 5.90 -4.82
N LYS A 204 -13.15 5.39 -3.77
CA LYS A 204 -14.15 6.14 -2.98
C LYS A 204 -13.53 7.12 -1.99
N ASN A 205 -12.27 6.92 -1.60
CA ASN A 205 -11.58 7.65 -0.53
C ASN A 205 -10.22 8.22 -0.98
N LYS A 206 -10.15 8.77 -2.20
CA LYS A 206 -8.88 9.14 -2.87
C LYS A 206 -7.96 10.09 -2.09
N THR A 207 -8.45 10.77 -1.07
CA THR A 207 -7.66 11.69 -0.22
C THR A 207 -7.43 11.17 1.20
N ASN A 208 -7.86 9.95 1.50
CA ASN A 208 -7.70 9.29 2.79
C ASN A 208 -7.00 7.93 2.64
N LEU A 209 -5.74 7.93 2.17
CA LEU A 209 -4.93 6.72 2.08
C LEU A 209 -4.73 6.06 3.46
N LEU A 210 -4.68 6.85 4.53
CA LEU A 210 -4.50 6.31 5.90
C LEU A 210 -5.64 5.37 6.32
N LEU A 211 -6.84 5.50 5.74
CA LEU A 211 -7.91 4.51 5.92
C LEU A 211 -7.46 3.12 5.45
N LEU A 212 -6.82 3.03 4.27
CA LEU A 212 -6.34 1.78 3.71
C LEU A 212 -5.18 1.23 4.54
N VAL A 213 -4.21 2.07 4.89
CA VAL A 213 -3.07 1.69 5.76
C VAL A 213 -3.56 1.05 7.05
N LEU A 214 -4.57 1.64 7.69
CA LEU A 214 -5.14 1.09 8.92
C LEU A 214 -5.87 -0.23 8.69
N ILE A 215 -6.62 -0.37 7.59
CA ILE A 215 -7.32 -1.62 7.29
C ILE A 215 -6.33 -2.76 7.03
N HIS A 216 -5.32 -2.50 6.19
CA HIS A 216 -4.25 -3.43 5.89
C HIS A 216 -3.53 -3.86 7.18
N GLY A 217 -3.06 -2.89 7.97
CA GLY A 217 -2.30 -3.19 9.18
C GLY A 217 -3.13 -3.91 10.26
N ILE A 218 -4.41 -3.58 10.43
CA ILE A 218 -5.29 -4.31 11.36
C ILE A 218 -5.51 -5.75 10.87
N TYR A 219 -5.82 -5.92 9.59
CA TYR A 219 -6.04 -7.24 8.98
C TYR A 219 -4.82 -8.14 9.13
N ASP A 220 -3.65 -7.66 8.75
CA ASP A 220 -2.39 -8.41 8.86
C ASP A 220 -2.01 -8.66 10.32
N SER A 221 -2.26 -7.70 11.22
CA SER A 221 -2.03 -7.90 12.66
C SER A 221 -2.82 -9.10 13.18
N ILE A 222 -4.07 -9.29 12.74
CA ILE A 222 -4.89 -10.44 13.14
C ILE A 222 -4.20 -11.74 12.69
N TRP A 223 -3.87 -11.87 11.40
CA TRP A 223 -3.27 -13.09 10.86
C TRP A 223 -1.89 -13.40 11.42
N ILE A 224 -1.01 -12.41 11.51
CA ILE A 224 0.34 -12.58 12.07
C ILE A 224 0.25 -12.96 13.56
N THR A 225 -0.70 -12.39 14.31
CA THR A 225 -0.95 -12.80 15.70
C THR A 225 -1.45 -14.24 15.78
N LEU A 226 -2.34 -14.65 14.89
CA LEU A 226 -2.82 -16.04 14.83
C LEU A 226 -1.67 -17.02 14.54
N ILE A 227 -0.75 -16.67 13.62
CA ILE A 227 0.44 -17.47 13.32
C ILE A 227 1.36 -17.55 14.55
N TYR A 228 1.67 -16.41 15.18
CA TYR A 228 2.46 -16.36 16.43
C TYR A 228 1.87 -17.27 17.52
N LEU A 229 0.55 -17.28 17.68
CA LEU A 229 -0.16 -18.11 18.66
C LEU A 229 -0.37 -19.57 18.22
N ASN A 230 0.03 -19.95 16.99
CA ASN A 230 -0.28 -21.25 16.37
C ASN A 230 -1.78 -21.56 16.33
N LYS A 231 -2.59 -20.56 15.94
CA LYS A 231 -4.06 -20.62 15.86
C LYS A 231 -4.60 -20.38 14.46
N ASP A 232 -3.75 -20.09 13.49
CA ASP A 232 -4.10 -19.88 12.09
C ASP A 232 -4.80 -21.10 11.46
N SER A 233 -4.33 -22.33 11.76
CA SER A 233 -5.00 -23.55 11.30
C SER A 233 -6.41 -23.72 11.84
N ILE A 234 -6.63 -23.41 13.13
CA ILE A 234 -7.95 -23.50 13.78
C ILE A 234 -8.95 -22.55 13.13
N VAL A 235 -8.51 -21.33 12.82
CA VAL A 235 -9.36 -20.34 12.13
C VAL A 235 -9.67 -20.79 10.70
N ASN A 236 -8.69 -21.33 9.98
CA ASN A 236 -8.92 -21.89 8.64
C ASN A 236 -9.91 -23.07 8.69
N GLU A 237 -9.76 -23.99 9.64
CA GLU A 237 -10.70 -25.09 9.85
C GLU A 237 -12.11 -24.58 10.16
N TRP A 238 -12.25 -23.53 10.97
CA TRP A 238 -13.54 -22.93 11.28
C TRP A 238 -14.26 -22.39 10.02
N PHE A 239 -13.54 -21.72 9.11
CA PHE A 239 -14.13 -21.28 7.84
C PHE A 239 -14.49 -22.45 6.91
N GLN A 240 -13.67 -23.51 6.88
CA GLN A 240 -13.96 -24.73 6.13
C GLN A 240 -15.25 -25.39 6.64
N GLN A 241 -15.41 -25.49 7.96
CA GLN A 241 -16.62 -26.00 8.59
C GLN A 241 -17.86 -25.18 8.22
N LEU A 242 -17.74 -23.85 8.17
CA LEU A 242 -18.87 -22.98 7.84
C LEU A 242 -19.36 -23.12 6.39
N LEU A 243 -18.49 -23.54 5.46
CA LEU A 243 -18.79 -23.63 4.03
C LEU A 243 -19.10 -25.04 3.54
N PHE A 244 -18.53 -26.07 4.17
CA PHE A 244 -18.57 -27.45 3.68
C PHE A 244 -19.16 -28.48 4.66
N LEU A 245 -19.57 -28.07 5.87
CA LEU A 245 -20.42 -28.86 6.77
C LEU A 245 -21.87 -28.35 6.75
#